data_AF-A0A2N1SLQ1-F1
#
_entry.id   AF-A0A2N1SLQ1-F1
#
_cell.length_a   1.000
_cell.length_b   1.000
_cell.length_c   1.000
_cell.angle_alpha   90.00
_cell.angle_beta   90.00
_cell.angle_gamma   90.00
#
_symmetry.space_group_name_H-M   'P 1'
#
loop_
_entity.id
_entity.type
_entity.pdbx_description
1 polymer ?
#
loop_
_entity_poly.entity_id
_entity_poly.type
_entity_poly.pdbx_seq_one_letter_code
_entity_poly.pdbx_strand_id
1 'polypeptide(L)'
;MGAILFGTCSWKYPSWLDLVYSQSDPDSYLAEYAQQFEMVEIDQWFWSLGRQSAGLPKHETVVRYAGATGDTFKFTIKCHYCPVITP
;
A
#
# COMPACT_ATOMS: atom_id res chain seq x y z
N MET A 1 19.74 -15.51 7.69
CA MET A 1 20.02 -14.97 6.34
C MET A 1 18.94 -13.95 6.04
N GLY A 2 19.31 -12.76 5.54
CA GLY A 2 18.32 -11.76 5.12
C GLY A 2 17.75 -12.11 3.74
N ALA A 3 16.46 -11.84 3.53
CA ALA A 3 15.82 -11.94 2.22
C ALA A 3 15.73 -10.55 1.59
N ILE A 4 15.99 -10.45 0.28
CA ILE A 4 15.76 -9.23 -0.49
C ILE A 4 14.36 -9.35 -1.08
N LEU A 5 13.53 -8.34 -0.83
CA LEU A 5 12.15 -8.29 -1.32
C LEU A 5 12.04 -7.20 -2.39
N PHE A 6 11.27 -7.48 -3.44
CA PHE A 6 10.98 -6.53 -4.51
C PHE A 6 9.52 -6.11 -4.47
N GLY A 7 9.29 -4.82 -4.72
CA GLY A 7 7.98 -4.21 -4.72
C GLY A 7 8.00 -2.82 -5.32
N THR A 8 6.83 -2.20 -5.41
CA THR A 8 6.62 -0.86 -5.98
C THR A 8 6.09 0.11 -4.93
N CYS A 9 6.18 1.41 -5.24
CA CYS A 9 5.46 2.44 -4.50
C CYS A 9 4.02 2.49 -5.02
N SER A 10 3.07 2.10 -4.17
CA SER A 10 1.68 1.88 -4.51
C SER A 10 1.45 0.76 -5.53
N TRP A 11 0.18 0.42 -5.75
CA TRP A 11 -0.27 -0.62 -6.68
C TRP A 11 -1.54 -0.23 -7.45
N LYS A 12 -2.21 0.86 -7.09
CA LYS A 12 -3.54 1.21 -7.62
C LYS A 12 -3.46 1.91 -8.98
N TYR A 13 -2.86 1.24 -9.98
CA TYR A 13 -2.61 1.78 -11.30
C TYR A 13 -3.40 1.02 -12.38
N PRO A 14 -4.51 1.58 -12.89
CA PRO A 14 -5.26 0.96 -13.99
C PRO A 14 -4.42 0.75 -15.26
N SER A 15 -3.36 1.55 -15.44
CA SER A 15 -2.40 1.40 -16.53
C SER A 15 -1.60 0.10 -16.50
N TRP A 16 -1.69 -0.71 -15.44
CA TRP A 16 -1.07 -2.03 -15.35
C TRP A 16 -2.01 -3.16 -15.79
N LEU A 17 -3.18 -2.82 -16.33
CA LEU A 17 -4.01 -3.78 -17.05
C LEU A 17 -3.20 -4.45 -18.17
N ASP A 18 -3.37 -5.76 -18.33
CA ASP A 18 -2.63 -6.63 -19.25
C ASP A 18 -1.12 -6.77 -18.95
N LEU A 19 -0.60 -6.14 -17.89
CA LEU A 19 0.79 -6.30 -17.42
C LEU A 19 0.85 -7.02 -16.08
N VAL A 20 0.06 -6.54 -15.10
CA VAL A 20 -0.05 -7.10 -13.74
C VAL A 20 -1.49 -7.53 -13.46
N TYR A 21 -2.47 -6.83 -14.04
CA TYR A 21 -3.90 -7.07 -13.78
C TYR A 21 -4.60 -7.67 -14.99
N SER A 22 -5.43 -8.66 -14.74
CA SER A 22 -6.27 -9.34 -15.74
C SER A 22 -7.55 -8.57 -16.07
N GLN A 23 -8.02 -7.73 -15.14
CA GLN A 23 -9.23 -6.93 -15.30
C GLN A 23 -9.08 -5.57 -14.63
N SER A 24 -9.86 -4.58 -15.08
CA SER A 24 -9.84 -3.23 -14.49
C SER A 24 -10.75 -3.16 -13.25
N ASP A 25 -10.46 -3.98 -12.25
CA ASP A 25 -11.16 -4.01 -10.97
C ASP A 25 -10.24 -3.57 -9.82
N PRO A 26 -10.43 -2.34 -9.28
CA PRO A 26 -9.63 -1.82 -8.17
C PRO A 26 -9.63 -2.70 -6.92
N ASP A 27 -10.69 -3.49 -6.72
CA ASP A 27 -10.81 -4.35 -5.55
C ASP A 27 -9.96 -5.63 -5.66
N SER A 28 -9.64 -6.04 -6.88
CA SER A 28 -8.81 -7.22 -7.19
C SER A 28 -7.32 -6.89 -7.34
N TYR A 29 -6.96 -5.63 -7.62
CA TYR A 29 -5.58 -5.21 -7.88
C TYR A 29 -4.58 -5.65 -6.81
N LEU A 30 -4.91 -5.55 -5.52
CA LEU A 30 -3.97 -5.94 -4.47
C LEU A 30 -3.69 -7.45 -4.46
N ALA A 31 -4.74 -8.25 -4.69
CA ALA A 31 -4.63 -9.70 -4.70
C ALA A 31 -3.81 -10.18 -5.92
N GLU A 32 -4.06 -9.60 -7.10
CA GLU A 32 -3.31 -9.89 -8.32
C GLU A 32 -1.85 -9.40 -8.22
N TYR A 33 -1.64 -8.22 -7.64
CA TYR A 33 -0.29 -7.69 -7.37
C TYR A 33 0.53 -8.62 -6.47
N ALA A 34 -0.08 -9.15 -5.41
CA ALA A 34 0.57 -10.04 -4.45
C ALA A 34 0.94 -11.43 -5.04
N GLN A 35 0.47 -11.76 -6.24
CA GLN A 35 0.91 -12.95 -6.96
C GLN A 35 2.25 -12.74 -7.69
N GLN A 36 2.60 -11.48 -7.99
CA GLN A 36 3.81 -11.13 -8.76
C GLN A 36 4.92 -10.55 -7.87
N PHE A 37 4.56 -9.92 -6.75
CA PHE A 37 5.49 -9.24 -5.85
C PHE A 37 5.31 -9.71 -4.40
N GLU A 38 6.37 -9.60 -3.61
CA GLU A 38 6.38 -10.05 -2.21
C GLU A 38 6.16 -8.90 -1.21
N MET A 39 6.25 -7.65 -1.69
CA MET A 39 6.02 -6.48 -0.86
C MET A 39 5.47 -5.29 -1.64
N VAL A 40 4.87 -4.33 -0.94
CA VAL A 40 4.47 -3.03 -1.51
C VAL A 40 4.70 -1.91 -0.50
N GLU A 41 5.10 -0.73 -1.00
CA GLU A 41 5.09 0.50 -0.22
C GLU A 41 3.73 1.20 -0.35
N ILE A 42 3.12 1.54 0.79
CA ILE A 42 1.90 2.33 0.85
C ILE A 42 2.24 3.78 1.19
N ASP A 43 1.96 4.69 0.27
CA ASP A 43 2.21 6.13 0.41
C ASP A 43 0.94 6.98 0.57
N GLN A 44 -0.25 6.37 0.45
CA GLN A 44 -1.54 7.07 0.41
C GLN A 44 -1.83 7.97 1.63
N TRP A 45 -1.22 7.68 2.78
CA TRP A 45 -1.42 8.44 4.03
C TRP A 45 -0.41 9.57 4.22
N PHE A 46 0.57 9.71 3.34
CA PHE A 46 1.64 10.70 3.46
C PHE A 46 1.11 12.14 3.66
N TRP A 47 -0.03 12.47 3.04
CA TRP A 47 -0.69 13.78 3.11
C TRP A 47 -1.86 13.86 4.11
N SER A 48 -2.20 12.78 4.80
CA SER A 48 -3.43 12.69 5.61
C SER A 48 -3.29 13.24 7.03
N LEU A 49 -2.16 13.86 7.38
CA LEU A 49 -1.97 14.54 8.66
C LEU A 49 -2.35 16.02 8.53
N GLY A 50 -3.59 16.35 8.88
CA GLY A 50 -4.02 17.74 9.08
C GLY A 50 -3.76 18.20 10.52
N ARG A 51 -3.84 19.51 10.80
CA ARG A 51 -3.65 20.12 12.15
C ARG A 51 -4.46 19.47 13.29
N GLN A 52 -5.46 18.62 13.00
CA GLN A 52 -6.39 18.05 13.99
C GLN A 52 -6.61 16.53 13.89
N SER A 53 -6.01 15.82 12.93
CA SER A 53 -6.16 14.36 12.86
C SER A 53 -5.01 13.69 12.12
N ALA A 54 -4.53 12.58 12.69
CA ALA A 54 -3.69 11.63 11.98
C ALA A 54 -4.61 10.72 11.16
N GLY A 55 -4.59 10.86 9.83
CA GLY A 55 -5.28 9.95 8.92
C GLY A 55 -4.57 8.60 8.85
N LEU A 56 -4.56 7.85 9.95
CA LEU A 56 -4.07 6.48 9.98
C LEU A 56 -5.02 5.56 9.18
N PRO A 57 -4.51 4.41 8.68
CA PRO A 57 -5.38 3.37 8.12
C PRO A 57 -6.51 3.03 9.09
N LYS A 58 -7.74 2.99 8.57
CA LYS A 58 -8.84 2.35 9.31
C LYS A 58 -8.52 0.88 9.49
N HIS A 59 -8.85 0.32 10.66
CA HIS A 59 -8.65 -1.10 10.94
C HIS A 59 -9.24 -2.01 9.86
N GLU A 60 -10.44 -1.69 9.37
CA GLU A 60 -11.11 -2.40 8.27
C GLU A 60 -10.26 -2.47 6.99
N THR A 61 -9.57 -1.37 6.65
CA THR A 61 -8.67 -1.32 5.50
C THR A 61 -7.47 -2.24 5.69
N VAL A 62 -6.90 -2.29 6.89
CA VAL A 62 -5.77 -3.18 7.22
C VAL A 62 -6.19 -4.64 7.12
N VAL A 63 -7.33 -5.00 7.71
CA VAL A 63 -7.88 -6.37 7.64
C VAL A 63 -8.16 -6.77 6.20
N ARG A 64 -8.74 -5.86 5.40
CA ARG A 64 -8.99 -6.13 3.99
C ARG A 64 -7.70 -6.39 3.22
N TYR A 65 -6.66 -5.58 3.44
CA TYR A 65 -5.38 -5.78 2.76
C TYR A 65 -4.70 -7.07 3.20
N ALA A 66 -4.69 -7.36 4.50
CA ALA A 66 -4.18 -8.61 5.02
C ALA A 66 -4.93 -9.83 4.45
N GLY A 67 -6.26 -9.76 4.28
CA GLY A 67 -7.03 -10.83 3.67
C GLY A 67 -6.85 -10.97 2.16
N ALA A 68 -6.43 -9.90 1.47
CA ALA A 68 -6.14 -9.92 0.04
C ALA A 68 -4.72 -10.40 -0.28
N THR A 69 -3.82 -10.40 0.70
CA THR A 69 -2.40 -10.78 0.53
C THR A 69 -2.07 -12.04 1.33
N GLY A 70 -1.12 -12.86 0.86
CA GLY A 70 -0.67 -14.01 1.64
C GLY A 70 0.08 -13.64 2.92
N ASP A 71 0.18 -14.58 3.87
CA ASP A 71 0.81 -14.38 5.20
C ASP A 71 2.28 -13.91 5.15
N THR A 72 2.97 -14.19 4.05
CA THR A 72 4.37 -13.82 3.85
C THR A 72 4.56 -12.42 3.29
N PHE A 73 3.52 -11.81 2.71
CA PHE A 73 3.57 -10.53 2.03
C PHE A 73 3.87 -9.39 3.01
N LYS A 74 4.69 -8.42 2.58
CA LYS A 74 5.14 -7.31 3.43
C LYS A 74 4.61 -5.98 2.96
N PHE A 75 4.16 -5.17 3.91
CA PHE A 75 3.78 -3.78 3.68
C PHE A 75 4.81 -2.88 4.32
N THR A 76 5.35 -1.95 3.55
CA THR A 76 6.06 -0.77 4.09
C THR A 76 5.12 0.42 4.00
N ILE A 77 5.13 1.29 5.01
CA ILE A 77 4.27 2.47 5.03
C ILE A 77 5.17 3.69 5.05
N LYS A 78 4.95 4.59 4.08
CA LYS A 78 5.67 5.86 4.04
C LYS A 78 5.26 6.70 5.25
N CYS A 79 6.23 7.01 6.10
CA CYS A 79 5.98 7.84 7.28
C CYS A 79 5.53 9.24 6.84
N HIS A 80 4.64 9.84 7.62
CA HIS A 80 3.96 11.08 7.26
C HIS A 80 4.93 12.26 7.26
N TYR A 81 4.66 13.25 6.41
CA TYR A 81 5.32 14.55 6.52
C TYR A 81 4.67 15.38 7.63
N CYS A 82 5.38 15.55 8.74
CA CYS A 82 5.01 16.53 9.77
C CYS A 82 5.70 17.87 9.41
N PRO A 83 4.97 18.91 8.93
CA PRO A 83 5.59 20.21 8.78
C PRO A 83 6.04 20.70 10.16
N VAL A 84 7.31 21.06 10.27
CA VAL A 84 7.87 21.67 11.48
C VAL A 84 7.06 22.93 11.77
N ILE A 85 6.41 22.95 12.94
CA ILE A 85 5.80 24.16 13.48
C ILE A 85 6.97 25.01 13.99
N THR A 86 7.54 25.86 13.14
CA THR A 86 8.36 26.97 13.63
C THR A 86 7.44 27.96 14.36
N PRO A 87 7.86 28.46 15.53
CA PRO A 87 7.06 29.40 16.34
C PRO A 87 6.71 30.68 15.60
#